data_AF-A0A7X2MHD6-F1
#
_entry.id   AF-A0A7X2MHD6-F1
#
_cell.length_a   1.000
_cell.length_b   1.000
_cell.length_c   1.000
_cell.angle_alpha   90.00
_cell.angle_beta   90.00
_cell.angle_gamma   90.00
#
_symmetry.space_group_name_H-M   'P 1'
#
loop_
_entity.id
_entity.type
_entity.pdbx_description
1 polymer ?
#
loop_
_entity_poly.entity_id
_entity_poly.type
_entity_poly.pdbx_seq_one_letter_code
_entity_poly.pdbx_strand_id
1 'polypeptide(L)' 'MKYIYLDNAGTTPMATKVIEKMTETMTNTFGNASAVNYYGRQARAILDNSRHVIAESINAKNDNEIVFTSGGTESD' A
#
# COMPACT_ATOMS: atom_id res chain seq x y z
N MET A 1 33.97 6.98 6.88
CA MET A 1 33.00 8.07 7.09
C MET A 1 31.62 7.46 7.32
N LYS A 2 30.83 8.00 8.25
CA LYS A 2 29.44 7.57 8.50
C LYS A 2 28.52 8.66 7.97
N TYR A 3 27.61 8.31 7.06
CA TYR A 3 26.56 9.23 6.62
C TYR A 3 25.42 9.22 7.65
N ILE A 4 24.89 10.40 7.97
CA ILE A 4 23.74 10.58 8.87
C ILE A 4 22.64 11.24 8.06
N TYR A 5 21.48 10.60 7.98
CA TYR A 5 20.32 11.11 7.25
C TYR A 5 19.43 11.92 8.21
N LEU A 6 19.25 13.21 7.91
CA LEU A 6 18.47 14.15 8.72
C LEU A 6 17.40 14.89 7.89
N ASP A 7 17.02 14.34 6.74
CA ASP A 7 16.07 14.98 5.80
C ASP A 7 14.82 14.13 5.55
N ASN A 8 14.17 13.70 6.63
CA ASN A 8 12.93 12.91 6.53
C ASN A 8 11.75 13.71 5.92
N ALA A 9 11.88 15.04 5.82
CA ALA A 9 10.88 15.90 5.19
C ALA A 9 10.87 15.74 3.66
N GLY A 10 12.01 15.41 3.04
CA GLY A 10 12.10 15.13 1.62
C GLY A 10 11.58 13.73 1.24
N THR A 11 11.90 12.70 2.03
CA THR A 11 11.35 11.35 1.95
C THR A 11 11.81 10.52 3.16
N THR A 12 11.38 9.26 3.30
CA THR A 12 11.82 8.39 4.40
C THR A 12 12.27 7.02 3.89
N PRO A 13 13.26 6.38 4.55
CA PRO A 13 13.58 4.99 4.25
C PRO A 13 12.40 4.09 4.61
N MET A 14 12.07 3.14 3.73
CA MET A 14 11.04 2.15 4.02
C MET A 14 11.46 1.27 5.20
N ALA A 15 10.51 0.98 6.10
CA ALA A 15 10.73 0.01 7.15
C ALA A 15 10.94 -1.39 6.56
N THR A 16 11.88 -2.18 7.09
CA THR A 16 12.23 -3.52 6.58
C THR A 16 11.02 -4.43 6.41
N LYS A 17 10.08 -4.42 7.37
CA LYS A 17 8.83 -5.21 7.31
C LYS A 17 7.95 -4.84 6.11
N VAL A 18 7.95 -3.58 5.69
CA VAL A 18 7.19 -3.12 4.51
C VAL A 18 7.86 -3.62 3.24
N ILE A 19 9.19 -3.56 3.16
CA ILE A 19 9.95 -4.11 2.03
C ILE A 19 9.67 -5.61 1.88
N GLU A 20 9.77 -6.37 2.98
CA GLU A 20 9.49 -7.81 3.00
C GLU A 20 8.07 -8.12 2.51
N LYS A 21 7.06 -7.38 3.01
CA LYS A 21 5.67 -7.60 2.61
C LYS A 21 5.41 -7.25 1.16
N MET A 22 6.03 -6.17 0.67
CA MET A 22 5.96 -5.76 -0.73
C MET A 22 6.56 -6.84 -1.63
N THR A 23 7.77 -7.33 -1.33
CA THR A 23 8.42 -8.38 -2.11
C THR A 23 7.60 -9.68 -2.08
N GLU A 24 7.11 -10.11 -0.92
CA GLU A 24 6.24 -11.28 -0.79
C GLU A 24 4.99 -11.15 -1.68
N THR A 25 4.34 -9.99 -1.64
CA THR A 25 3.13 -9.72 -2.41
C THR A 25 3.42 -9.70 -3.91
N MET A 26 4.50 -9.05 -4.34
CA MET A 26 4.91 -9.00 -5.74
C MET A 26 5.27 -10.39 -6.29
N THR A 27 5.89 -11.25 -5.48
CA THR A 27 6.24 -12.62 -5.89
C THR A 27 5.01 -13.53 -5.97
N ASN A 28 4.11 -13.46 -4.99
CA ASN A 28 3.05 -14.47 -4.82
C ASN A 28 1.66 -14.03 -5.30
N THR A 29 1.38 -12.73 -5.40
CA THR A 29 0.07 -12.19 -5.76
C THR A 29 0.16 -11.20 -6.91
N PHE A 30 0.45 -11.72 -8.10
CA PHE A 30 0.63 -10.96 -9.34
C PHE A 30 -0.66 -10.75 -10.15
N GLY A 31 -1.80 -11.21 -9.64
CA GLY A 31 -3.09 -11.12 -10.34
C GLY A 31 -3.56 -9.67 -10.54
N ASN A 32 -4.33 -9.43 -11.60
CA ASN A 32 -5.02 -8.17 -11.77
C ASN A 32 -6.29 -8.14 -10.90
N ALA A 33 -6.39 -7.20 -9.95
CA ALA A 33 -7.52 -7.09 -9.03
C ALA A 33 -8.89 -6.82 -9.68
N SER A 34 -8.94 -6.46 -10.98
CA SER A 34 -10.20 -6.38 -11.73
C SER A 34 -10.61 -7.70 -12.39
N ALA A 35 -9.73 -8.70 -12.42
CA ALA A 35 -10.04 -9.99 -13.00
C ALA A 35 -10.86 -10.86 -12.03
N VAL A 36 -11.86 -11.56 -12.57
CA VAL A 36 -12.73 -12.44 -11.78
C VAL A 36 -12.14 -13.83 -11.51
N ASN A 37 -10.98 -14.15 -12.09
CA ASN A 37 -10.32 -15.44 -11.94
C ASN A 37 -9.70 -15.61 -10.54
N TYR A 38 -9.13 -16.79 -10.26
CA TYR A 38 -8.53 -17.10 -8.96
C TYR A 38 -7.48 -16.05 -8.54
N TYR A 39 -6.51 -15.74 -9.40
CA TYR A 39 -5.44 -14.80 -9.08
C TYR A 39 -5.93 -13.36 -8.91
N GLY A 40 -6.92 -12.94 -9.70
CA GLY A 40 -7.53 -11.61 -9.57
C GLY A 40 -8.29 -11.43 -8.26
N ARG A 41 -9.02 -12.47 -7.82
CA ARG A 41 -9.68 -12.46 -6.50
C ARG A 41 -8.68 -12.37 -5.34
N GLN A 42 -7.53 -13.03 -5.44
CA GLN A 42 -6.47 -12.91 -4.42
C GLN A 42 -5.90 -11.49 -4.37
N ALA A 43 -5.59 -10.89 -5.52
CA ALA A 43 -5.13 -9.50 -5.58
C ALA A 43 -6.17 -8.51 -5.05
N ARG A 44 -7.45 -8.74 -5.37
CA ARG A 44 -8.56 -7.92 -4.89
C ARG A 44 -8.68 -7.98 -3.36
N ALA A 45 -8.55 -9.16 -2.77
CA ALA A 45 -8.60 -9.32 -1.32
C ALA A 45 -7.48 -8.54 -0.61
N ILE A 46 -6.26 -8.52 -1.15
CA ILE A 46 -5.17 -7.70 -0.59
C ILE A 46 -5.50 -6.20 -0.67
N LEU A 47 -6.05 -5.75 -1.80
CA LEU A 47 -6.41 -4.34 -1.99
C LEU A 47 -7.53 -3.90 -1.03
N ASP A 48 -8.58 -4.70 -0.90
CA ASP A 48 -9.71 -4.40 -0.01
C ASP A 48 -9.29 -4.44 1.47
N ASN A 49 -8.46 -5.41 1.88
CA ASN A 49 -7.89 -5.43 3.24
C ASN A 49 -7.00 -4.20 3.51
N SER A 50 -6.18 -3.79 2.54
CA SER A 50 -5.34 -2.59 2.67
C SER A 50 -6.19 -1.34 2.82
N ARG A 51 -7.30 -1.26 2.08
CA ARG A 51 -8.27 -0.17 2.15
C ARG A 51 -8.90 -0.06 3.54
N HIS A 52 -9.33 -1.19 4.09
CA HIS A 52 -9.91 -1.27 5.43
C HIS A 52 -8.93 -0.80 6.51
N VAL A 53 -7.69 -1.31 6.50
CA VAL A 53 -6.65 -0.90 7.47
C VAL A 53 -6.36 0.60 7.42
N ILE A 54 -6.32 1.19 6.22
CA ILE A 54 -6.08 2.63 6.07
C ILE A 54 -7.29 3.44 6.57
N ALA A 55 -8.50 3.01 6.23
CA ALA A 55 -9.74 3.64 6.71
C ALA A 55 -9.78 3.69 8.25
N GLU A 56 -9.50 2.57 8.91
CA GLU A 56 -9.42 2.49 10.38
C GLU A 56 -8.33 3.41 10.94
N SER A 57 -7.14 3.46 10.31
CA SER A 57 -6.01 4.25 10.81
C SER A 57 -6.26 5.76 10.88
N ILE A 58 -7.21 6.26 10.08
CA ILE A 58 -7.59 7.68 10.03
C ILE A 58 -9.03 7.94 10.52
N ASN A 59 -9.70 6.91 11.07
CA ASN A 59 -11.11 6.97 11.50
C ASN A 59 -12.07 7.40 10.37
N ALA A 60 -11.84 6.95 9.15
CA ALA A 60 -12.84 7.05 8.09
C ALA A 60 -14.09 6.24 8.47
N LYS A 61 -15.26 6.69 8.04
CA LYS A 61 -16.52 6.01 8.42
C LYS A 61 -16.70 4.71 7.65
N ASN A 62 -16.23 4.67 6.41
CA ASN A 62 -16.39 3.54 5.52
C ASN A 62 -15.13 3.35 4.65
N ASP A 63 -14.82 2.10 4.31
CA ASP A 63 -13.68 1.76 3.44
C ASP A 63 -13.75 2.45 2.07
N ASN A 64 -14.96 2.67 1.54
CA ASN A 64 -15.17 3.29 0.23
C ASN A 64 -14.83 4.80 0.17
N GLU A 65 -14.53 5.42 1.31
CA GLU A 65 -14.04 6.81 1.38
C GLU A 65 -12.53 6.90 1.04
N ILE A 66 -11.81 5.77 1.05
CA ILE A 66 -10.40 5.72 0.69
C ILE A 66 -10.27 5.61 -0.84
N VAL A 67 -9.42 6.42 -1.44
CA VAL A 67 -9.00 6.32 -2.85
C VAL A 67 -7.48 6.19 -2.90
N PHE A 68 -6.97 5.21 -3.65
CA PHE A 68 -5.54 5.04 -3.84
C PHE A 68 -5.10 5.81 -5.08
N THR A 69 -4.16 6.74 -4.91
CA THR A 69 -3.48 7.49 -5.98
C THR A 69 -1.99 7.13 -6.00
N SER A 70 -1.25 7.65 -6.97
CA SER A 70 0.20 7.40 -7.09
C SER A 70 1.05 8.26 -6.15
N GLY A 71 0.50 9.30 -5.53
CA GLY A 71 1.21 10.16 -4.59
C GLY A 71 0.40 11.39 -4.15
N GLY A 72 0.94 12.14 -3.18
CA GLY A 72 0.25 13.29 -2.58
C GLY A 72 -0.13 14.39 -3.58
N THR A 73 0.72 14.67 -4.58
CA THR A 73 0.44 15.68 -5.61
C THR A 73 -0.73 15.32 -6.54
N GLU A 74 -1.04 14.03 -6.72
CA GLU A 74 -2.22 13.61 -7.48
C GLU A 74 -3.51 13.77 -6.66
N SER A 75 -3.39 13.78 -5.33
CA SER A 75 -4.52 13.84 -4.40
C SER A 75 -4.91 15.24 -3.94
N ASP A 76 -3.99 16.20 -4.02
CA ASP A 76 -4.20 17.63 -3.69
C ASP A 76 -4.87 18.37 -4.86
#